data_AF-A0A4R5U301-F1
#
_entry.id   AF-A0A4R5U301-F1
#
_cell.length_a   1.000
_cell.length_b   1.000
_cell.length_c   1.000
_cell.angle_alpha   90.00
_cell.angle_beta   90.00
_cell.angle_gamma   90.00
#
_symmetry.space_group_name_H-M   'P 1'
#
loop_
_entity.id
_entity.type
_entity.pdbx_description
1 polymer ?
#
loop_
_entity_poly.entity_id
_entity_poly.type
_entity_poly.pdbx_seq_one_letter_code
_entity_poly.pdbx_strand_id
1 'polypeptide(L)'
;MKALTYASHDLVVATVDSIDVRFAGVVQGTAPGFVGMGAGEPSVNLFLSAVRGPETMARDTRFLWQRGDWAARGGASGPEATEAPPVMPGIAVFERITTHLTDEVGTQYRQAGGKVAGDSTEWDAMWVFVPAPPRSAQTLRLEFRVDGEPTGRYCELTM
;
A
#
# COMPACT_ATOMS: atom_id res chain seq x y z
N MET A 1 15.13 -1.58 20.83
CA MET A 1 15.59 -2.36 19.66
C MET A 1 14.34 -2.62 18.86
N LYS A 2 14.30 -2.22 17.59
CA LYS A 2 13.10 -2.38 16.78
C LYS A 2 12.96 -3.82 16.32
N ALA A 3 11.84 -4.46 16.61
CA ALA A 3 11.60 -5.85 16.26
C ALA A 3 10.12 -6.07 15.94
N LEU A 4 9.84 -6.89 14.93
CA LEU A 4 8.50 -7.42 14.68
C LEU A 4 8.21 -8.47 15.76
N THR A 5 7.27 -8.19 16.67
CA THR A 5 6.89 -9.10 17.76
C THR A 5 5.76 -10.02 17.37
N TYR A 6 4.91 -9.59 16.44
CA TYR A 6 3.81 -10.39 15.93
C TYR A 6 3.53 -10.12 14.46
N ALA A 7 3.28 -11.19 13.71
CA ALA A 7 2.62 -11.19 12.42
C ALA A 7 1.97 -12.57 12.18
N SER A 8 0.99 -12.64 11.28
CA SER A 8 0.50 -13.92 10.78
C SER A 8 1.65 -14.76 10.21
N HIS A 9 1.62 -16.08 10.42
CA HIS A 9 2.69 -16.98 9.95
C HIS A 9 2.93 -16.95 8.42
N ASP A 10 1.88 -16.67 7.65
CA ASP A 10 1.87 -16.54 6.19
C ASP A 10 2.09 -15.09 5.73
N LEU A 11 2.22 -14.17 6.69
CA LEU A 11 2.27 -12.72 6.55
C LEU A 11 1.03 -12.12 5.86
N VAL A 12 -0.03 -12.91 5.63
CA VAL A 12 -1.24 -12.42 4.96
C VAL A 12 -2.02 -11.53 5.92
N VAL A 13 -2.30 -10.32 5.46
CA VAL A 13 -3.01 -9.28 6.21
C VAL A 13 -4.38 -8.96 5.62
N ALA A 14 -4.59 -9.28 4.34
CA ALA A 14 -5.86 -9.11 3.63
C ALA A 14 -5.93 -10.08 2.45
N THR A 15 -7.15 -10.40 2.01
CA THR A 15 -7.41 -11.09 0.74
C THR A 15 -8.46 -10.29 -0.01
N VAL A 16 -8.17 -9.92 -1.25
CA VAL A 16 -9.06 -9.10 -2.10
C VAL A 16 -9.19 -9.78 -3.45
N ASP A 17 -10.41 -10.13 -3.86
CA ASP A 17 -10.68 -10.84 -5.11
C ASP A 17 -9.80 -12.10 -5.29
N SER A 18 -9.65 -12.90 -4.23
CA SER A 18 -8.77 -14.08 -4.19
C SER A 18 -7.27 -13.80 -4.37
N ILE A 19 -6.84 -12.54 -4.23
CA ILE A 19 -5.44 -12.13 -4.18
C ILE A 19 -5.09 -11.86 -2.72
N ASP A 20 -4.19 -12.67 -2.17
CA ASP A 20 -3.64 -12.44 -0.84
C ASP A 20 -2.67 -11.26 -0.87
N VAL A 21 -2.74 -10.39 0.14
CA VAL A 21 -1.82 -9.29 0.36
C VAL A 21 -1.06 -9.54 1.65
N ARG A 22 0.27 -9.46 1.55
CA ARG A 22 1.20 -9.70 2.63
C ARG A 22 1.75 -8.42 3.20
N PHE A 23 2.00 -8.45 4.51
CA PHE A 23 2.91 -7.52 5.16
C PHE A 23 4.33 -7.73 4.60
N ALA A 24 4.90 -6.70 3.98
CA ALA A 24 6.24 -6.74 3.38
C ALA A 24 7.28 -5.99 4.21
N GLY A 25 6.86 -5.21 5.19
CA GLY A 25 7.76 -4.56 6.14
C GLY A 25 7.25 -3.22 6.62
N VAL A 26 7.97 -2.62 7.55
CA VAL A 26 7.72 -1.27 8.03
C VAL A 26 9.04 -0.59 8.36
N VAL A 27 9.14 0.69 8.01
CA VAL A 27 10.32 1.52 8.26
C VAL A 27 9.87 2.80 8.93
N GLN A 28 10.55 3.19 10.00
CA GLN A 28 10.43 4.54 10.56
C GLN A 28 11.54 5.40 10.01
N GLY A 29 11.18 6.55 9.46
CA GLY A 29 12.13 7.44 8.82
C GLY A 29 11.47 8.76 8.49
N THR A 30 11.80 9.29 7.33
CA THR A 30 11.21 10.53 6.82
C THR A 30 10.24 10.25 5.69
N ALA A 31 9.22 11.10 5.59
CA ALA A 31 8.22 11.02 4.54
C ALA A 31 8.90 11.23 3.17
N PRO A 32 8.67 10.34 2.20
CA PRO A 32 9.15 10.52 0.83
C PRO A 32 8.62 11.80 0.19
N GLY A 33 9.41 12.41 -0.70
CA GLY A 33 9.06 13.71 -1.31
C GLY A 33 7.79 13.70 -2.19
N PHE A 34 7.32 12.52 -2.61
CA PHE A 34 6.09 12.42 -3.42
C PHE A 34 4.80 12.54 -2.60
N VAL A 35 4.88 12.51 -1.26
CA VAL A 35 3.69 12.50 -0.37
C VAL A 35 3.05 13.90 -0.26
N GLY A 36 3.59 14.92 -0.94
CA GLY A 36 3.05 16.29 -0.92
C GLY A 36 3.13 16.99 0.45
N MET A 37 3.70 16.31 1.45
CA MET A 37 4.07 16.85 2.75
C MET A 37 5.45 17.52 2.67
N GLY A 38 5.84 18.27 3.69
CA GLY A 38 7.22 18.74 3.81
C GLY A 38 8.17 17.54 3.75
N ALA A 39 8.99 17.45 2.71
CA ALA A 39 9.99 16.40 2.60
C ALA A 39 10.85 16.39 3.88
N GLY A 40 11.01 15.23 4.51
CA GLY A 40 11.76 15.13 5.77
C GLY A 40 10.92 14.98 7.04
N GLU A 41 9.59 15.07 6.97
CA GLU A 41 8.74 14.87 8.16
C GLU A 41 8.86 13.44 8.72
N PRO A 42 9.06 13.25 10.04
CA PRO A 42 9.10 11.93 10.65
C PRO A 42 7.82 11.13 10.38
N SER A 43 7.96 9.90 9.90
CA SER A 43 6.85 9.05 9.46
C SER A 43 7.08 7.56 9.69
N VAL A 44 6.00 6.79 9.53
CA VAL A 44 6.00 5.32 9.39
C VAL A 44 5.66 4.96 7.95
N ASN A 45 6.56 4.24 7.29
CA ASN A 45 6.40 3.74 5.93
C ASN A 45 6.08 2.24 6.01
N LEU A 46 4.84 1.88 5.72
CA LEU A 46 4.35 0.51 5.65
C LEU A 46 4.46 -0.01 4.22
N PHE A 47 5.01 -1.21 4.05
CA PHE A 47 5.14 -1.88 2.77
C PHE A 47 4.23 -3.12 2.71
N LEU A 48 3.54 -3.27 1.59
CA LEU A 48 2.64 -4.39 1.31
C LEU A 48 2.99 -5.00 -0.04
N SER A 49 2.77 -6.31 -0.19
CA SER A 49 3.00 -7.02 -1.45
C SER A 49 1.90 -8.04 -1.70
N ALA A 50 1.28 -8.00 -2.88
CA ALA A 50 0.27 -8.96 -3.30
C ALA A 50 0.93 -10.24 -3.81
N VAL A 51 0.38 -11.38 -3.41
CA VAL A 51 0.88 -12.69 -3.80
C VAL A 51 0.58 -12.94 -5.27
N ARG A 52 1.64 -13.25 -6.03
CA ARG A 52 1.54 -13.60 -7.44
C ARG A 52 0.84 -14.94 -7.61
N GLY A 53 -0.15 -14.95 -8.50
CA GLY A 53 -0.92 -16.14 -8.86
C GLY A 53 -1.72 -15.96 -10.17
N PRO A 54 -2.56 -16.94 -10.52
CA PRO A 54 -3.34 -16.92 -11.76
C PRO A 54 -4.16 -15.64 -11.95
N GLU A 55 -4.80 -15.15 -10.89
CA GLU A 55 -5.61 -13.92 -10.96
C GLU A 55 -4.74 -12.68 -11.24
N THR A 56 -3.61 -12.51 -10.55
CA THR A 56 -2.70 -11.39 -10.84
C THR A 56 -2.16 -11.44 -12.26
N MET A 57 -1.85 -12.64 -12.79
CA MET A 57 -1.36 -12.82 -14.15
C MET A 57 -2.44 -12.50 -15.20
N ALA A 58 -3.69 -12.90 -14.95
CA ALA A 58 -4.81 -12.59 -15.81
C ALA A 58 -5.07 -11.07 -15.86
N ARG A 59 -5.01 -10.40 -14.70
CA ARG A 59 -5.16 -8.94 -14.63
C ARG A 59 -4.01 -8.19 -15.31
N ASP A 60 -2.77 -8.63 -15.13
CA ASP A 60 -1.60 -8.07 -15.82
C ASP A 60 -1.73 -8.22 -17.33
N THR A 61 -2.11 -9.40 -17.80
CA THR A 61 -2.32 -9.66 -19.22
C THR A 61 -3.35 -8.67 -19.76
N ARG A 62 -4.54 -8.61 -19.15
CA ARG A 62 -5.59 -7.68 -19.56
C ARG A 62 -5.13 -6.22 -19.57
N PHE A 63 -4.40 -5.79 -18.54
CA PHE A 63 -3.85 -4.44 -18.47
C PHE A 63 -2.88 -4.15 -19.62
N LEU A 64 -1.95 -5.07 -19.92
CA LEU A 64 -0.99 -4.89 -21.01
C LEU A 64 -1.68 -4.82 -22.38
N TRP A 65 -2.70 -5.64 -22.61
CA TRP A 65 -3.54 -5.56 -23.82
C TRP A 65 -4.23 -4.20 -23.92
N GLN A 66 -4.91 -3.77 -22.86
CA GLN A 66 -5.60 -2.47 -22.82
C GLN A 66 -4.64 -1.29 -23.00
N ARG A 67 -3.44 -1.37 -22.42
CA ARG A 67 -2.40 -0.34 -22.55
C ARG A 67 -1.86 -0.28 -23.98
N GLY A 68 -1.69 -1.43 -24.62
CA GLY A 68 -1.32 -1.52 -26.04
C GLY A 68 -2.38 -0.92 -26.95
N ASP A 69 -3.65 -1.26 -26.75
CA ASP A 69 -4.77 -0.73 -27.51
C ASP A 69 -4.91 0.79 -27.33
N TRP A 70 -4.82 1.27 -26.09
CA TRP A 70 -4.85 2.70 -25.78
C TRP A 70 -3.72 3.46 -26.47
N ALA A 71 -2.50 2.92 -26.45
CA ALA A 71 -1.36 3.51 -27.15
C ALA A 71 -1.56 3.50 -28.68
N ALA A 72 -2.09 2.42 -29.25
CA ALA A 72 -2.34 2.29 -30.68
C ALA A 72 -3.43 3.25 -31.19
N ARG A 73 -4.42 3.59 -30.35
CA ARG A 73 -5.45 4.59 -30.65
C ARG A 73 -4.96 6.05 -30.54
N GLY A 74 -3.66 6.24 -30.35
CA GLY A 74 -3.03 7.55 -30.28
C GLY A 74 -2.65 7.99 -28.86
N GLY A 75 -3.00 7.23 -27.81
CA GLY A 75 -2.70 7.60 -26.42
C GLY A 75 -2.99 9.09 -26.15
N ALA A 76 -2.17 9.75 -25.33
CA ALA A 76 -2.27 11.18 -25.06
C ALA A 76 -1.83 12.10 -26.24
N SER A 77 -2.12 11.74 -27.50
CA SER A 77 -1.77 12.57 -28.67
C SER A 77 -2.80 13.68 -28.87
N GLY A 78 -2.61 14.78 -28.15
CA GLY A 78 -3.31 16.05 -28.39
C GLY A 78 -4.05 16.58 -27.17
N PRO A 79 -4.26 17.91 -27.07
CA PRO A 79 -4.96 18.56 -25.97
C PRO A 79 -6.44 18.14 -25.80
N GLU A 80 -6.97 17.33 -26.72
CA GLU A 80 -8.33 16.79 -26.72
C GLU A 80 -8.40 15.27 -26.42
N ALA A 81 -7.30 14.63 -26.03
CA ALA A 81 -7.30 13.22 -25.64
C ALA A 81 -8.19 13.03 -24.39
N THR A 82 -9.40 12.51 -24.59
CA THR A 82 -10.43 12.31 -23.55
C THR A 82 -10.37 10.93 -22.90
N GLU A 83 -9.65 9.97 -23.51
CA GLU A 83 -9.57 8.60 -22.99
C GLU A 83 -8.46 8.46 -21.94
N ALA A 84 -8.88 8.22 -20.69
CA ALA A 84 -7.96 7.97 -19.59
C ALA A 84 -7.11 6.72 -19.85
N PRO A 85 -5.83 6.72 -19.44
CA PRO A 85 -5.01 5.52 -19.54
C PRO A 85 -5.61 4.39 -18.68
N PRO A 86 -5.42 3.12 -19.08
CA PRO A 86 -5.79 1.99 -18.24
C PRO A 86 -5.16 2.09 -16.85
N VAL A 87 -5.93 1.74 -15.83
CA VAL A 87 -5.47 1.74 -14.44
C VAL A 87 -4.66 0.47 -14.17
N MET A 88 -3.52 0.60 -13.48
CA MET A 88 -2.71 -0.56 -13.10
C MET A 88 -3.51 -1.51 -12.20
N PRO A 89 -3.40 -2.83 -12.41
CA PRO A 89 -4.30 -3.79 -11.75
C PRO A 89 -4.09 -3.86 -10.23
N GLY A 90 -2.89 -3.55 -9.73
CA GLY A 90 -2.60 -3.47 -8.30
C GLY A 90 -3.41 -2.38 -7.58
N ILE A 91 -3.69 -1.25 -8.25
CA ILE A 91 -4.45 -0.13 -7.67
C ILE A 91 -5.82 -0.59 -7.17
N ALA A 92 -6.56 -1.33 -8.01
CA ALA A 92 -7.89 -1.85 -7.67
C ALA A 92 -7.90 -2.80 -6.46
N VAL A 93 -6.76 -3.40 -6.11
CA VAL A 93 -6.61 -4.23 -4.90
C VAL A 93 -6.23 -3.38 -3.70
N PHE A 94 -5.16 -2.58 -3.82
CA PHE A 94 -4.62 -1.86 -2.67
C PHE A 94 -5.49 -0.68 -2.21
N GLU A 95 -6.28 -0.04 -3.08
CA GLU A 95 -7.22 1.03 -2.69
C GLU A 95 -8.33 0.55 -1.75
N ARG A 96 -8.62 -0.76 -1.77
CA ARG A 96 -9.63 -1.38 -0.90
C ARG A 96 -9.09 -1.70 0.49
N ILE A 97 -7.77 -1.72 0.65
CA ILE A 97 -7.13 -2.07 1.91
C ILE A 97 -6.80 -0.77 2.65
N THR A 98 -7.13 -0.73 3.94
CA THR A 98 -6.70 0.37 4.83
C THR A 98 -6.00 -0.21 6.05
N THR A 99 -5.09 0.58 6.66
CA THR A 99 -4.44 0.22 7.92
C THR A 99 -4.73 1.26 8.99
N HIS A 100 -5.09 0.78 10.18
CA HIS A 100 -5.16 1.59 11.38
C HIS A 100 -3.90 1.37 12.22
N LEU A 101 -3.17 2.44 12.52
CA LEU A 101 -1.99 2.42 13.39
C LEU A 101 -2.39 2.89 14.78
N THR A 102 -1.95 2.15 15.79
CA THR A 102 -2.13 2.50 17.20
C THR A 102 -0.85 2.22 17.98
N ASP A 103 -0.56 3.05 18.96
CA ASP A 103 0.42 2.79 20.01
C ASP A 103 -0.24 2.91 21.39
N GLU A 104 0.48 2.54 22.44
CA GLU A 104 -0.07 2.56 23.80
C GLU A 104 -0.16 3.97 24.42
N VAL A 105 0.42 4.98 23.77
CA VAL A 105 0.39 6.37 24.24
C VAL A 105 -0.71 7.21 23.59
N GLY A 106 -1.46 6.63 22.64
CA GLY A 106 -2.62 7.25 22.02
C GLY A 106 -2.29 8.22 20.89
N THR A 107 -1.16 8.03 20.19
CA THR A 107 -0.79 8.86 19.04
C THR A 107 -1.83 8.72 17.93
N GLN A 108 -2.29 9.86 17.40
CA GLN A 108 -3.21 9.89 16.25
C GLN A 108 -2.41 9.84 14.95
N TYR A 109 -2.28 8.64 14.39
CA TYR A 109 -1.67 8.44 13.08
C TYR A 109 -2.66 8.73 11.97
N ARG A 110 -2.21 9.43 10.93
CA ARG A 110 -2.96 9.66 9.70
C ARG A 110 -2.14 9.17 8.51
N GLN A 111 -2.77 8.48 7.58
CA GLN A 111 -2.16 8.18 6.29
C GLN A 111 -2.02 9.49 5.50
N ALA A 112 -0.78 9.96 5.33
CA ALA A 112 -0.46 11.18 4.60
C ALA A 112 -0.43 10.95 3.09
N GLY A 113 -0.15 9.72 2.67
CA GLY A 113 -0.20 9.32 1.28
C GLY A 113 0.33 7.90 1.09
N GLY A 114 0.61 7.56 -0.16
CA GLY A 114 1.16 6.28 -0.51
C GLY A 114 1.41 6.17 -2.00
N LYS A 115 2.00 5.06 -2.40
CA LYS A 115 2.16 4.68 -3.79
C LYS A 115 1.75 3.23 -3.92
N VAL A 116 0.98 2.93 -4.97
CA VAL A 116 0.67 1.57 -5.38
C VAL A 116 1.31 1.35 -6.74
N ALA A 117 2.09 0.28 -6.87
CA ALA A 117 2.74 -0.17 -8.09
C ALA A 117 3.70 0.85 -8.75
N GLY A 118 4.56 0.36 -9.64
CA GLY A 118 5.60 1.10 -10.33
C GLY A 118 5.17 1.55 -11.72
N ASP A 119 5.90 1.15 -12.76
CA ASP A 119 5.73 1.68 -14.12
C ASP A 119 4.92 0.72 -15.00
N SER A 120 4.43 -0.41 -14.46
CA SER A 120 3.76 -1.44 -15.24
C SER A 120 2.86 -2.41 -14.45
N THR A 121 3.42 -3.52 -13.96
CA THR A 121 2.70 -4.73 -13.49
C THR A 121 3.12 -5.12 -12.08
N GLU A 122 3.61 -4.15 -11.31
CA GLU A 122 4.04 -4.36 -9.94
C GLU A 122 2.82 -4.55 -9.02
N TRP A 123 3.00 -5.39 -8.00
CA TRP A 123 1.96 -5.73 -7.02
C TRP A 123 2.43 -5.38 -5.62
N ASP A 124 3.03 -4.20 -5.49
CA ASP A 124 3.57 -3.70 -4.23
C ASP A 124 2.97 -2.33 -3.92
N ALA A 125 2.81 -2.05 -2.64
CA ALA A 125 2.35 -0.76 -2.16
C ALA A 125 3.19 -0.25 -1.00
N MET A 126 3.30 1.06 -0.90
CA MET A 126 3.87 1.75 0.25
C MET A 126 2.87 2.78 0.76
N TRP A 127 2.53 2.73 2.04
CA TRP A 127 1.70 3.72 2.71
C TRP A 127 2.53 4.48 3.74
N VAL A 128 2.29 5.78 3.82
CA VAL A 128 3.06 6.69 4.66
C VAL A 128 2.13 7.28 5.70
N PHE A 129 2.44 7.04 6.97
CA PHE A 129 1.70 7.55 8.11
C PHE A 129 2.51 8.59 8.86
N VAL A 130 1.81 9.64 9.30
CA VAL A 130 2.38 10.70 10.13
C VAL A 130 1.54 10.87 11.41
N PRO A 131 2.15 11.25 12.54
CA PRO A 131 3.59 11.43 12.74
C PRO A 131 4.34 10.09 12.84
N ALA A 132 5.67 10.13 12.98
CA ALA A 132 6.41 8.99 13.51
C ALA A 132 6.00 8.70 14.98
N PRO A 133 6.15 7.45 15.46
CA PRO A 133 5.84 7.14 16.84
C PRO A 133 6.72 7.94 17.80
N PRO A 134 6.16 8.49 18.89
CA PRO A 134 6.92 9.25 19.86
C PRO A 134 7.92 8.32 20.59
N ARG A 135 8.97 8.90 21.17
CA ARG A 135 10.00 8.13 21.90
C ARG A 135 9.46 7.36 23.10
N SER A 136 8.32 7.77 23.65
CA SER A 136 7.63 7.09 24.74
C SER A 136 6.84 5.87 24.29
N ALA A 137 6.55 5.75 22.99
CA ALA A 137 5.87 4.58 22.43
C ALA A 137 6.82 3.38 22.43
N GLN A 138 6.39 2.28 23.04
CA GLN A 138 7.08 1.01 23.14
C GLN A 138 6.57 0.02 22.10
N THR A 139 5.30 0.15 21.73
CA THR A 139 4.64 -0.75 20.79
C THR A 139 3.96 0.02 19.67
N LEU A 140 4.01 -0.55 18.47
CA LEU A 140 3.23 -0.08 17.32
C LEU A 140 2.44 -1.25 16.76
N ARG A 141 1.12 -1.12 16.73
CA ARG A 141 0.19 -2.11 16.18
C ARG A 141 -0.40 -1.59 14.87
N LEU A 142 -0.44 -2.46 13.87
CA LEU A 142 -0.99 -2.21 12.55
C LEU A 142 -2.14 -3.18 12.31
N GLU A 143 -3.35 -2.66 12.23
CA GLU A 143 -4.56 -3.45 11.98
C GLU A 143 -5.09 -3.19 10.58
N PHE A 144 -5.49 -4.25 9.88
CA PHE A 144 -5.84 -4.17 8.47
C PHE A 144 -7.34 -4.31 8.26
N ARG A 145 -7.86 -3.58 7.27
CA ARG A 145 -9.26 -3.62 6.85
C ARG A 145 -9.35 -3.76 5.35
N VAL A 146 -10.41 -4.41 4.87
CA VAL A 146 -10.80 -4.46 3.46
C VAL A 146 -12.18 -3.85 3.34
N ASP A 147 -12.34 -2.83 2.49
CA ASP A 147 -13.59 -2.10 2.28
C ASP A 147 -14.23 -1.59 3.59
N GLY A 148 -13.39 -1.21 4.55
CA GLY A 148 -13.79 -0.74 5.88
C GLY A 148 -13.96 -1.83 6.93
N GLU A 149 -14.04 -3.10 6.54
CA GLU A 149 -14.25 -4.22 7.45
C GLU A 149 -12.93 -4.80 8.00
N PRO A 150 -12.82 -5.09 9.31
CA PRO A 150 -11.62 -5.70 9.90
C PRO A 150 -11.29 -7.06 9.28
N THR A 151 -10.04 -7.28 8.90
CA THR A 151 -9.59 -8.61 8.45
C THR A 151 -9.31 -9.58 9.60
N GLY A 152 -9.30 -9.07 10.84
CA GLY A 152 -8.84 -9.81 12.03
C GLY A 152 -7.32 -10.05 12.04
N ARG A 153 -6.58 -9.54 11.06
CA ARG A 153 -5.12 -9.65 10.99
C ARG A 153 -4.47 -8.37 11.47
N TYR A 154 -3.32 -8.52 12.12
CA TYR A 154 -2.51 -7.41 12.58
C TYR A 154 -1.03 -7.77 12.61
N CYS A 155 -0.20 -6.73 12.63
CA CYS A 155 1.22 -6.83 12.94
C CYS A 155 1.52 -5.99 14.17
N GLU A 156 2.52 -6.38 14.94
CA GLU A 156 2.98 -5.64 16.11
C GLU A 156 4.49 -5.52 16.11
N LEU A 157 4.99 -4.35 16.49
CA LEU A 157 6.40 -4.06 16.62
C LEU A 157 6.74 -3.51 18.00
N THR A 158 7.89 -3.92 18.53
CA THR A 158 8.56 -3.19 19.60
C THR A 158 9.43 -2.08 19.01
N MET A 159 9.47 -0.95 19.71
CA MET A 159 10.09 0.31 19.27
C MET A 159 11.50 0.56 19.82
#